data_AF-A0A2H5N4I0-F1
#
_entry.id   AF-A0A2H5N4I0-F1
#
_cell.length_a   1.000
_cell.length_b   1.000
_cell.length_c   1.000
_cell.angle_alpha   90.00
_cell.angle_beta   90.00
_cell.angle_gamma   90.00
#
_symmetry.space_group_name_H-M   'P 1'
#
loop_
_entity.id
_entity.type
_entity.pdbx_description
1 polymer ?
#
loop_
_entity_poly.entity_id
_entity_poly.type
_entity_poly.pdbx_seq_one_letter_code
_entity_poly.pdbx_strand_id
1 'polypeptide(L)'
;MAPIYSFPILFLFCSTLISPTLSTTRKLNALVQEQPLILKYHNGALLKGNVTVNLIWYGKFTPIQRSIIVDFIHSLNFNRAPQPSTSSWWKTTENYKGGSSNLVVRHQVLLENYSLGKALKKVHLLALSKKVTNTLPTSINVVLTAKDVAVDGFCMNRCGTHGSALPG
;
A
#
# COMPACT_ATOMS: atom_id res chain seq x y z
N MET A 1 36.97 -43.31 63.90
CA MET A 1 36.34 -42.18 63.17
C MET A 1 37.27 -41.80 62.04
N ALA A 2 36.96 -42.21 60.81
CA ALA A 2 37.81 -41.97 59.64
C ALA A 2 37.43 -40.63 58.96
N PRO A 3 38.39 -39.86 58.43
CA PRO A 3 38.12 -38.55 57.84
C PRO A 3 37.60 -38.66 56.41
N ILE A 4 36.68 -37.76 56.07
CA ILE A 4 36.05 -37.59 54.76
C ILE A 4 36.99 -36.74 53.90
N TYR A 5 37.44 -37.27 52.75
CA TYR A 5 38.16 -36.51 51.74
C TYR A 5 37.21 -36.11 50.62
N SER A 6 37.02 -34.79 50.45
CA SER A 6 36.22 -34.19 49.38
C SER A 6 37.03 -34.14 48.08
N PHE A 7 36.58 -34.82 47.04
CA PHE A 7 37.10 -34.67 45.67
C PHE A 7 36.29 -33.58 44.94
N PRO A 8 36.91 -32.48 44.48
CA PRO A 8 36.22 -31.54 43.62
C PRO A 8 36.08 -32.12 42.21
N ILE A 9 34.83 -32.36 41.81
CA ILE A 9 34.43 -32.79 40.47
C ILE A 9 34.69 -31.62 39.50
N LEU A 10 35.67 -31.81 38.61
CA LEU A 10 35.95 -30.91 37.50
C LEU A 10 34.82 -31.02 36.45
N PHE A 11 33.80 -30.17 36.55
CA PHE A 11 32.78 -30.03 35.51
C PHE A 11 33.36 -29.27 34.32
N LEU A 12 33.75 -30.01 33.28
CA LEU A 12 34.19 -29.50 31.99
C LEU A 12 32.94 -29.08 31.18
N PHE A 13 32.50 -27.84 31.34
CA PHE A 13 31.46 -27.24 30.50
C PHE A 13 32.02 -27.01 29.08
N CYS A 14 31.72 -27.94 28.18
CA CYS A 14 32.03 -27.82 26.76
C CYS A 14 31.04 -26.85 26.10
N SER A 15 31.38 -25.56 26.07
CA SER A 15 30.63 -24.52 25.37
C SER A 15 30.79 -24.71 23.86
N THR A 16 29.85 -25.41 23.22
CA THR A 16 29.79 -25.49 21.75
C THR A 16 29.43 -24.11 21.18
N LEU A 17 30.43 -23.43 20.63
CA LEU A 17 30.25 -22.23 19.81
C LEU A 17 29.49 -22.60 18.54
N ILE A 18 28.18 -22.32 18.52
CA ILE A 18 27.40 -22.34 17.28
C ILE A 18 27.88 -21.13 16.46
N SER A 19 28.78 -21.38 15.51
CA SER A 19 29.14 -20.37 14.50
C SER A 19 27.93 -20.13 13.60
N PRO A 20 27.35 -18.91 13.53
CA PRO A 20 26.42 -18.60 12.47
C PRO A 20 27.21 -18.53 11.17
N THR A 21 27.06 -19.53 10.30
CA THR A 21 27.55 -19.45 8.93
C THR A 21 26.98 -18.18 8.31
N LEU A 22 27.85 -17.22 8.00
CA LEU A 22 27.51 -15.99 7.30
C LEU A 22 27.02 -16.38 5.91
N SER A 23 25.71 -16.57 5.77
CA SER A 23 25.05 -16.74 4.48
C SER A 23 25.27 -15.46 3.69
N THR A 24 26.31 -15.47 2.88
CA THR A 24 26.65 -14.41 1.95
C THR A 24 25.48 -14.31 0.99
N THR A 25 24.68 -13.25 1.12
CA THR A 25 23.59 -12.95 0.20
C THR A 25 24.20 -12.85 -1.19
N ARG A 26 23.88 -13.83 -2.05
CA ARG A 26 24.32 -13.86 -3.44
C ARG A 26 23.80 -12.59 -4.11
N LYS A 27 24.67 -11.58 -4.31
CA LYS A 27 24.35 -10.41 -5.13
C LYS A 27 24.17 -10.90 -6.57
N LEU A 28 22.91 -10.98 -7.01
CA LEU A 28 22.63 -11.12 -8.43
C LEU A 28 23.08 -9.81 -9.09
N ASN A 29 24.11 -9.89 -9.92
CA ASN A 29 24.51 -8.77 -10.76
C ASN A 29 23.41 -8.56 -11.79
N ALA A 30 22.67 -7.44 -11.68
CA ALA A 30 21.73 -7.04 -12.71
C ALA A 30 22.53 -6.74 -13.99
N LEU A 31 22.27 -7.49 -15.06
CA LEU A 31 22.91 -7.33 -16.37
C LEU A 31 22.56 -6.00 -17.05
N VAL A 32 21.50 -5.33 -16.59
CA VAL A 32 21.03 -4.05 -17.09
C VAL A 32 20.77 -3.13 -15.90
N GLN A 33 21.38 -1.95 -15.92
CA GLN A 33 21.04 -0.88 -14.99
C GLN A 33 19.73 -0.25 -15.47
N GLU A 34 18.64 -0.42 -14.71
CA GLU A 34 17.39 0.25 -15.01
C GLU A 34 17.59 1.77 -14.98
N GLN A 35 17.16 2.44 -16.06
CA GLN A 35 17.17 3.90 -16.07
C GLN A 35 16.19 4.43 -15.03
N PRO A 36 16.49 5.56 -14.36
CA PRO A 36 15.56 6.17 -13.43
C PRO A 36 14.22 6.44 -14.14
N LEU A 37 13.12 5.95 -13.58
CA LEU A 37 11.78 6.24 -14.11
C LEU A 37 11.46 7.72 -13.88
N ILE A 38 11.66 8.54 -14.92
CA ILE A 38 11.27 9.96 -14.94
C ILE A 38 10.04 10.10 -15.83
N LEU A 39 8.89 10.27 -15.20
CA LEU A 39 7.62 10.60 -15.83
C LEU A 39 7.60 12.10 -16.17
N LYS A 40 7.02 12.46 -17.31
CA LYS A 40 6.83 13.86 -17.67
C LYS A 40 5.83 14.50 -16.70
N TYR A 41 6.25 15.54 -15.99
CA TYR A 41 5.36 16.31 -15.15
C TYR A 41 4.55 17.31 -16.00
N HIS A 42 3.22 17.24 -15.89
CA HIS A 42 2.29 18.06 -16.66
C HIS A 42 1.78 19.29 -15.88
N ASN A 43 2.53 19.78 -14.89
CA ASN A 43 2.21 20.98 -14.10
C ASN A 43 0.88 20.94 -13.32
N GLY A 44 0.30 19.76 -13.11
CA GLY A 44 -0.90 19.55 -12.31
C GLY A 44 -0.62 19.46 -10.81
N ALA A 45 -1.66 19.51 -9.97
CA ALA A 45 -1.50 19.32 -8.54
C ALA A 45 -0.86 17.95 -8.23
N LEU A 46 0.08 17.96 -7.29
CA LEU A 46 0.80 16.77 -6.83
C LEU A 46 0.35 16.41 -5.42
N LEU A 47 0.10 15.13 -5.21
CA LEU A 47 -0.13 14.55 -3.89
C LEU A 47 1.17 14.67 -3.08
N LYS A 48 1.08 15.26 -1.88
CA LYS A 48 2.24 15.57 -1.01
C LYS A 48 1.85 15.53 0.46
N GLY A 49 2.82 15.24 1.30
CA GLY A 49 2.64 15.16 2.74
C GLY A 49 1.69 14.02 3.11
N ASN A 50 0.90 14.23 4.15
CA ASN A 50 -0.10 13.25 4.57
C ASN A 50 -1.34 13.37 3.70
N VAL A 51 -1.63 12.33 2.92
CA VAL A 51 -2.77 12.26 2.01
C VAL A 51 -3.75 11.23 2.53
N THR A 52 -4.97 11.66 2.81
CA THR A 52 -6.02 10.76 3.29
C THR A 52 -6.68 10.06 2.11
N VAL A 53 -6.77 8.74 2.17
CA VAL A 53 -7.47 7.91 1.20
C VAL A 53 -8.77 7.41 1.83
N ASN A 54 -9.90 7.80 1.27
CA ASN A 54 -11.21 7.28 1.63
C ASN A 54 -11.66 6.28 0.58
N LEU A 55 -12.13 5.11 1.00
CA LEU A 55 -12.56 4.03 0.12
C LEU A 55 -14.08 3.93 0.10
N ILE A 56 -14.67 3.91 -1.08
CA ILE A 56 -16.11 3.72 -1.30
C ILE A 56 -16.29 2.40 -2.04
N TRP A 57 -16.73 1.39 -1.32
CA TRP A 57 -16.96 0.03 -1.82
C TRP A 57 -18.38 -0.08 -2.37
N TYR A 58 -18.53 -0.05 -3.69
CA TYR A 58 -19.84 -0.13 -4.34
C TYR A 58 -20.11 -1.55 -4.85
N GLY A 59 -21.06 -2.24 -4.20
CA GLY A 59 -21.33 -3.67 -4.40
C GLY A 59 -20.67 -4.56 -3.35
N LYS A 60 -20.72 -5.87 -3.56
CA LYS A 60 -20.27 -6.86 -2.58
C LYS A 60 -18.77 -7.16 -2.71
N PHE A 61 -18.01 -6.86 -1.65
CA PHE A 61 -16.60 -7.23 -1.51
C PHE A 61 -16.41 -8.12 -0.29
N THR A 62 -15.69 -9.22 -0.43
CA THR A 62 -15.35 -10.06 0.73
C THR A 62 -14.39 -9.30 1.68
N PRO A 63 -14.33 -9.65 2.97
CA PRO A 63 -13.33 -9.11 3.88
C PRO A 63 -11.89 -9.27 3.34
N ILE A 64 -11.60 -10.40 2.69
CA ILE A 64 -10.28 -10.67 2.08
C ILE A 64 -9.98 -9.69 0.94
N GLN A 65 -10.93 -9.46 0.03
CA GLN A 65 -10.75 -8.51 -1.07
C GLN A 65 -10.47 -7.09 -0.55
N ARG A 66 -11.18 -6.68 0.50
CA ARG A 66 -10.97 -5.36 1.13
C ARG A 66 -9.60 -5.28 1.79
N SER A 67 -9.19 -6.31 2.54
CA SER A 67 -7.86 -6.36 3.18
C SER A 67 -6.76 -6.21 2.14
N ILE A 68 -6.80 -6.98 1.05
CA ILE A 68 -5.77 -6.93 -0.01
C ILE A 68 -5.56 -5.51 -0.54
N ILE A 69 -6.65 -4.76 -0.76
CA ILE A 69 -6.57 -3.40 -1.28
C ILE A 69 -6.05 -2.42 -0.22
N VAL A 70 -6.49 -2.55 1.05
CA VAL A 70 -5.98 -1.72 2.16
C VAL A 70 -4.49 -1.99 2.40
N ASP A 71 -4.10 -3.27 2.40
CA ASP A 71 -2.72 -3.72 2.57
C ASP A 71 -1.84 -3.23 1.42
N PHE A 72 -2.35 -3.25 0.19
CA PHE A 72 -1.67 -2.65 -0.95
C PHE A 72 -1.39 -1.15 -0.74
N ILE A 73 -2.39 -0.37 -0.28
CA ILE A 73 -2.20 1.05 0.00
C ILE A 73 -1.17 1.25 1.12
N HIS A 74 -1.22 0.44 2.18
CA HIS A 74 -0.23 0.49 3.27
C HIS A 74 1.17 0.14 2.80
N SER A 75 1.31 -0.79 1.84
CA SER A 75 2.59 -1.21 1.31
C SER A 75 3.36 -0.07 0.63
N LEU A 76 2.66 0.96 0.11
CA LEU A 76 3.27 2.14 -0.51
C LEU A 76 4.10 2.98 0.49
N ASN A 77 3.78 2.93 1.78
CA ASN A 77 4.51 3.64 2.83
C ASN A 77 5.49 2.75 3.61
N PHE A 78 5.62 1.46 3.27
CA PHE A 78 6.39 0.52 4.08
C PHE A 78 7.89 0.56 3.75
N ASN A 79 8.62 1.37 4.51
CA ASN A 79 10.05 1.66 4.28
C ASN A 79 11.02 0.50 4.57
N ARG A 80 10.55 -0.60 5.17
CA ARG A 80 11.39 -1.76 5.56
C ARG A 80 11.25 -2.97 4.63
N ALA A 81 10.55 -2.83 3.50
CA ALA A 81 10.43 -3.94 2.55
C ALA A 81 11.77 -4.26 1.88
N PRO A 82 12.09 -5.56 1.72
CA PRO A 82 13.16 -5.99 0.80
C PRO A 82 12.92 -5.44 -0.61
N GLN A 83 13.99 -5.19 -1.34
CA GLN A 83 13.92 -4.65 -2.69
C GLN A 83 13.89 -5.76 -3.75
N PRO A 84 13.10 -5.62 -4.83
CA PRO A 84 12.20 -4.49 -5.15
C PRO A 84 10.90 -4.50 -4.32
N SER A 85 10.32 -3.31 -4.07
CA SER A 85 9.08 -3.16 -3.30
C SER A 85 8.11 -2.13 -3.89
N THR A 86 6.83 -2.22 -3.51
CA THR A 86 5.83 -1.19 -3.85
C THR A 86 6.21 0.17 -3.26
N SER A 87 6.78 0.21 -2.05
CA SER A 87 7.29 1.44 -1.45
C SER A 87 8.47 2.04 -2.20
N SER A 88 9.38 1.26 -2.76
CA SER A 88 10.50 1.81 -3.54
C SER A 88 10.05 2.33 -4.90
N TRP A 89 9.11 1.64 -5.55
CA TRP A 89 8.44 2.16 -6.72
C TRP A 89 7.69 3.46 -6.41
N TRP A 90 6.92 3.51 -5.31
CA TRP A 90 6.19 4.71 -4.89
C TRP A 90 7.12 5.88 -4.58
N LYS A 91 8.31 5.62 -4.01
CA LYS A 91 9.33 6.63 -3.72
C LYS A 91 9.79 7.40 -4.96
N THR A 92 9.62 6.86 -6.17
CA THR A 92 9.90 7.60 -7.41
C THR A 92 9.07 8.88 -7.55
N THR A 93 7.92 9.00 -6.88
CA THR A 93 7.13 10.22 -6.86
C THR A 93 7.81 11.37 -6.12
N GLU A 94 8.77 11.09 -5.22
CA GLU A 94 9.53 12.11 -4.48
C GLU A 94 10.45 12.93 -5.38
N ASN A 95 10.80 12.40 -6.56
CA ASN A 95 11.65 13.08 -7.53
C ASN A 95 10.94 14.26 -8.23
N TYR A 96 9.62 14.39 -8.07
CA TYR A 96 8.87 15.54 -8.59
C TYR A 96 8.76 16.65 -7.55
N LYS A 97 8.56 17.89 -8.01
CA LYS A 97 8.52 19.07 -7.14
C LYS A 97 7.56 18.85 -5.96
N GLY A 98 8.08 18.96 -4.73
CA GLY A 98 7.34 19.06 -3.47
C GLY A 98 7.25 17.80 -2.60
N GLY A 99 8.10 16.79 -2.84
CA GLY A 99 8.50 15.85 -1.81
C GLY A 99 7.61 14.61 -1.66
N SER A 100 7.72 13.95 -0.51
CA SER A 100 7.12 12.65 -0.25
C SER A 100 5.63 12.69 0.05
N SER A 101 4.97 11.57 -0.26
CA SER A 101 3.55 11.33 0.01
C SER A 101 3.38 10.16 0.95
N ASN A 102 2.75 10.41 2.10
CA ASN A 102 2.32 9.39 3.04
C ASN A 102 0.81 9.17 2.89
N LEU A 103 0.41 7.99 2.40
CA LEU A 103 -1.00 7.66 2.20
C LEU A 103 -1.63 7.03 3.45
N VAL A 104 -2.71 7.61 3.97
CA VAL A 104 -3.41 7.06 5.15
C VAL A 104 -4.84 6.70 4.78
N VAL A 105 -5.19 5.42 4.86
CA VAL A 105 -6.59 4.98 4.71
C VAL A 105 -7.36 5.43 5.95
N ARG A 106 -8.46 6.18 5.77
CA ARG A 106 -9.29 6.66 6.88
C ARG A 106 -10.71 6.13 6.81
N HIS A 107 -11.56 6.72 5.97
CA HIS A 107 -12.97 6.33 5.89
C HIS A 107 -13.15 5.20 4.89
N GLN A 108 -13.96 4.21 5.24
CA GLN A 108 -14.40 3.14 4.36
C GLN A 108 -15.92 3.06 4.37
N VAL A 109 -16.56 3.28 3.23
CA VAL A 109 -18.02 3.26 3.08
C VAL A 109 -18.44 2.03 2.27
N LEU A 110 -19.34 1.23 2.82
CA LEU A 110 -19.86 0.01 2.18
C LEU A 110 -21.25 0.29 1.60
N LEU A 111 -21.39 0.17 0.28
CA LEU A 111 -22.62 0.41 -0.47
C LEU A 111 -23.04 -0.88 -1.19
N GLU A 112 -23.42 -1.88 -0.42
CA GLU A 112 -23.73 -3.23 -0.93
C GLU A 112 -25.13 -3.36 -1.55
N ASN A 113 -25.99 -2.36 -1.34
CA ASN A 113 -27.38 -2.36 -1.82
C ASN A 113 -27.55 -1.97 -3.29
N TYR A 114 -26.47 -1.64 -4.00
CA TYR A 114 -26.49 -1.19 -5.39
C TYR A 114 -27.47 -0.02 -5.64
N SER A 115 -27.49 0.99 -4.74
CA SER A 115 -28.45 2.12 -4.79
C SER A 115 -28.58 2.87 -6.13
N LEU A 116 -27.52 2.93 -6.94
CA LEU A 116 -27.48 3.50 -8.30
C LEU A 116 -27.57 2.47 -9.45
N GLY A 117 -27.91 1.21 -9.14
CA GLY A 117 -27.92 0.08 -10.08
C GLY A 117 -26.54 -0.47 -10.44
N LYS A 118 -26.50 -1.61 -11.12
CA LYS A 118 -25.25 -2.28 -11.51
C LYS A 118 -24.63 -1.76 -12.81
N ALA A 119 -25.28 -0.82 -13.49
CA ALA A 119 -24.76 -0.16 -14.70
C ALA A 119 -24.49 1.31 -14.39
N LEU A 120 -23.22 1.65 -14.17
CA LEU A 120 -22.80 2.98 -13.75
C LEU A 120 -22.31 3.82 -14.92
N LYS A 121 -22.74 5.09 -14.92
CA LYS A 121 -22.22 6.14 -15.79
C LYS A 121 -21.29 7.06 -15.00
N LYS A 122 -20.54 7.93 -15.69
CA LYS A 122 -19.65 8.92 -15.06
C LYS A 122 -20.33 9.77 -13.98
N VAL A 123 -21.60 10.15 -14.20
CA VAL A 123 -22.40 10.90 -13.23
C VAL A 123 -22.66 10.12 -11.94
N HIS A 124 -22.81 8.80 -12.01
CA HIS A 124 -22.94 7.94 -10.83
C HIS A 124 -21.63 7.86 -10.06
N LEU A 125 -20.48 7.75 -10.74
CA LEU A 125 -19.17 7.76 -10.09
C LEU A 125 -18.92 9.06 -9.32
N LEU A 126 -19.31 10.21 -9.89
CA LEU A 126 -19.24 11.52 -9.23
C LEU A 126 -20.17 11.59 -8.00
N ALA A 127 -21.36 11.02 -8.09
CA ALA A 127 -22.28 10.95 -6.95
C ALA A 127 -21.71 10.06 -5.82
N LEU A 128 -21.10 8.92 -6.17
CA LEU A 128 -20.45 8.01 -5.23
C LEU A 128 -19.22 8.64 -4.57
N SER A 129 -18.39 9.37 -5.34
CA SER A 129 -17.20 10.04 -4.79
C SER A 129 -17.53 11.13 -3.78
N LYS A 130 -18.77 11.65 -3.78
CA LYS A 130 -19.28 12.64 -2.82
C LYS A 130 -19.87 12.02 -1.55
N LYS A 131 -19.95 10.69 -1.43
CA LYS A 131 -20.49 10.03 -0.23
C LYS A 131 -19.60 10.17 1.00
N VAL A 132 -18.33 10.54 0.82
CA VAL A 132 -17.42 10.91 1.90
C VAL A 132 -17.13 12.40 1.78
N THR A 133 -17.50 13.16 2.81
CA THR A 133 -17.14 14.57 2.91
C THR A 133 -15.67 14.69 3.27
N ASN A 134 -14.93 15.39 2.43
CA ASN A 134 -13.52 15.64 2.63
C ASN A 134 -13.34 16.81 3.60
N THR A 135 -13.06 16.51 4.86
CA THR A 135 -12.75 17.52 5.88
C THR A 135 -11.27 17.89 5.95
N LEU A 136 -10.43 17.19 5.17
CA LEU A 136 -8.98 17.37 5.15
C LEU A 136 -8.51 17.97 3.81
N PRO A 137 -7.52 18.88 3.83
CA PRO A 137 -7.04 19.58 2.62
C PRO A 137 -6.54 18.64 1.52
N THR A 138 -5.95 17.51 1.90
CA THR A 138 -5.31 16.53 1.02
C THR A 138 -6.01 15.18 1.17
N SER A 139 -7.13 15.02 0.46
CA SER A 139 -7.94 13.81 0.52
C SER A 139 -8.33 13.29 -0.87
N ILE A 140 -8.39 11.97 -0.99
CA ILE A 140 -8.73 11.25 -2.21
C ILE A 140 -9.87 10.31 -1.88
N ASN A 141 -10.95 10.39 -2.66
CA ASN A 141 -12.07 9.45 -2.58
C ASN A 141 -11.94 8.45 -3.72
N VAL A 142 -11.67 7.19 -3.38
CA VAL A 142 -11.51 6.09 -4.32
C VAL A 142 -12.79 5.27 -4.34
N VAL A 143 -13.47 5.27 -5.49
CA VAL A 143 -14.65 4.43 -5.71
C VAL A 143 -14.20 3.09 -6.30
N LEU A 144 -14.47 2.01 -5.59
CA LEU A 144 -14.15 0.63 -5.97
C LEU A 144 -15.46 -0.10 -6.27
N THR A 145 -15.60 -0.59 -7.50
CA THR A 145 -16.82 -1.30 -7.95
C THR A 145 -16.63 -2.81 -7.90
N ALA A 146 -17.63 -3.54 -7.40
CA ALA A 146 -17.61 -5.00 -7.38
C ALA A 146 -17.59 -5.58 -8.80
N LYS A 147 -17.18 -6.85 -8.92
CA LYS A 147 -17.02 -7.55 -10.23
C LYS A 147 -18.31 -7.63 -11.06
N ASP A 148 -19.47 -7.50 -10.43
CA ASP A 148 -20.78 -7.59 -11.06
C ASP A 148 -21.37 -6.21 -11.42
N VAL A 149 -20.57 -5.14 -11.31
CA VAL A 149 -20.94 -3.77 -11.66
C VAL A 149 -20.23 -3.37 -12.94
N ALA A 150 -21.01 -3.06 -13.97
CA ALA A 150 -20.51 -2.51 -15.22
C ALA A 150 -20.35 -0.99 -15.11
N VAL A 151 -19.19 -0.47 -15.51
CA VAL A 151 -18.95 0.97 -15.63
C VAL A 151 -18.79 1.29 -17.10
N ASP A 152 -19.59 2.25 -17.59
CA ASP A 152 -19.55 2.68 -18.98
C ASP A 152 -18.12 3.01 -19.44
N GLY A 153 -17.69 2.44 -20.58
CA GLY A 153 -16.35 2.59 -21.17
C GLY A 153 -15.16 2.00 -20.38
N PHE A 154 -15.37 1.40 -19.21
CA PHE A 154 -14.30 0.78 -18.42
C PHE A 154 -13.78 -0.49 -19.09
N CYS A 155 -12.45 -0.66 -19.13
CA CYS A 155 -11.73 -1.73 -19.85
C CYS A 155 -11.91 -1.77 -21.39
N MET A 156 -12.70 -0.86 -21.97
CA MET A 156 -12.84 -0.73 -23.42
C MET A 156 -12.13 0.52 -23.93
N ASN A 157 -12.35 1.67 -23.26
CA ASN A 157 -11.82 2.97 -23.69
C ASN A 157 -10.99 3.64 -22.58
N ARG A 158 -11.11 3.17 -21.33
CA ARG A 158 -10.41 3.72 -20.16
C ARG A 158 -10.22 2.66 -19.08
N CYS A 159 -9.11 2.72 -18.36
CA CYS A 159 -8.82 1.87 -17.20
C CYS A 159 -9.31 2.48 -15.87
N GLY A 160 -9.94 3.66 -15.91
CA GLY A 160 -10.40 4.38 -14.72
C GLY A 160 -10.90 5.78 -15.06
N THR A 161 -11.47 6.47 -14.08
CA THR A 161 -11.86 7.89 -14.16
C THR A 161 -11.30 8.62 -12.96
N HIS A 162 -10.76 9.82 -13.17
CA HIS A 162 -10.30 10.71 -12.10
C HIS A 162 -10.93 12.10 -12.28
N GLY A 163 -10.93 12.88 -11.20
CA GLY A 163 -11.41 14.25 -11.19
C GLY A 163 -11.05 14.92 -9.87
N SER A 164 -11.03 16.25 -9.87
CA SER A 164 -10.81 17.08 -8.69
C SER A 164 -12.07 17.88 -8.38
N ALA A 165 -12.36 18.07 -7.10
CA ALA A 165 -13.36 19.02 -6.63
C ALA A 165 -12.66 20.02 -5.71
N LEU A 166 -13.17 21.26 -5.68
CA LEU A 166 -12.78 22.20 -4.63
C LEU A 166 -13.24 21.65 -3.27
N PRO A 167 -12.50 21.95 -2.17
CA PRO A 167 -12.99 21.68 -0.83
C PRO A 167 -14.38 22.30 -0.66
N GLY A 168 -15.33 21.50 -0.18
CA GLY A 168 -16.70 21.95 0.12
C GLY A 168 -16.79 22.57 1.50
#